data_AF-A0A3D5XBD6-F1
#
_entry.id   AF-A0A3D5XBD6-F1
#
_cell.length_a   1.000
_cell.length_b   1.000
_cell.length_c   1.000
_cell.angle_alpha   90.00
_cell.angle_beta   90.00
_cell.angle_gamma   90.00
#
_symmetry.space_group_name_H-M   'P 1'
#
loop_
_entity.id
_entity.type
_entity.pdbx_description
1 polymer ?
#
loop_
_entity_poly.entity_id
_entity_poly.type
_entity_poly.pdbx_seq_one_letter_code
_entity_poly.pdbx_strand_id
1 'polypeptide(L)' 'MIKIQDNLSEEDDFKKKINRLIGEQKFGEAINYLQQVIEYDKNNTQAKVLLEQIKKINQFRTRDVFATTNLDMDPWFE' A
#
# COMPACT_ATOMS: atom_id res chain seq x y z
N MET A 1 30.99 18.56 11.71
CA MET A 1 30.28 17.42 12.34
C MET A 1 29.10 17.07 11.45
N ILE A 2 29.01 15.81 11.05
CA ILE A 2 28.20 15.35 9.91
C ILE A 2 26.73 15.19 10.34
N LYS A 3 25.79 15.75 9.57
CA LYS A 3 24.33 15.68 9.78
C LYS A 3 23.76 14.28 9.49
N ILE A 4 24.23 13.27 10.21
CA ILE A 4 23.77 11.87 10.01
C ILE A 4 22.42 11.65 10.71
N GLN A 5 22.10 12.41 11.76
CA GLN A 5 20.90 12.21 12.58
C GLN A 5 19.60 12.65 11.89
N ASP A 6 19.63 13.68 11.04
CA ASP A 6 18.42 14.21 10.41
C ASP A 6 17.77 13.22 9.42
N ASN A 7 18.58 12.49 8.65
CA ASN A 7 18.07 11.52 7.66
C ASN A 7 17.47 10.25 8.28
N LEU A 8 17.96 9.81 9.45
CA LEU A 8 17.41 8.65 10.15
C LEU A 8 16.00 8.92 10.69
N SER A 9 15.75 10.16 11.15
CA SER A 9 14.43 10.56 11.67
C SER A 9 13.36 10.55 10.58
N GLU A 10 13.68 11.03 9.38
CA GLU A 10 12.73 11.09 8.26
C GLU A 10 12.40 9.70 7.71
N GLU A 11 13.39 8.81 7.63
CA GLU A 11 13.17 7.42 7.19
C GLU A 11 12.33 6.62 8.20
N ASP A 12 12.55 6.83 9.49
CA ASP A 12 11.76 6.21 10.56
C ASP A 12 10.32 6.76 10.60
N ASP A 13 10.14 8.07 10.41
CA ASP A 13 8.81 8.68 10.33
C ASP A 13 8.04 8.18 9.09
N PHE A 14 8.72 8.02 7.96
CA PHE A 14 8.16 7.42 6.74
C PHE A 14 7.64 6.00 7.02
N LYS A 15 8.48 5.14 7.58
CA LYS A 15 8.12 3.74 7.89
C LYS A 15 6.97 3.68 8.89
N LYS A 16 7.03 4.49 9.95
CA LYS A 16 6.00 4.55 10.99
C LYS A 16 4.64 4.96 10.43
N LYS A 17 4.60 5.97 9.57
CA LYS A 17 3.35 6.43 8.94
C LYS A 17 2.76 5.38 8.01
N ILE A 18 3.58 4.74 7.17
CA ILE A 18 3.13 3.65 6.29
C ILE A 18 2.58 2.48 7.09
N ASN A 19 3.30 2.02 8.11
CA ASN A 19 2.86 0.91 8.95
C ASN A 19 1.54 1.21 9.65
N ARG A 20 1.35 2.45 10.13
CA ARG A 20 0.06 2.87 10.71
C ARG A 20 -1.08 2.80 9.68
N LEU A 21 -0.88 3.36 8.49
CA LEU A 21 -1.92 3.36 7.45
C LEU A 21 -2.29 1.94 7.00
N ILE A 22 -1.30 1.05 6.88
CA ILE A 22 -1.51 -0.37 6.57
C ILE A 22 -2.26 -1.06 7.71
N GLY A 23 -1.84 -0.86 8.97
CA GLY A 23 -2.48 -1.45 10.15
C GLY A 23 -3.93 -1.00 10.34
N GLU A 24 -4.24 0.24 9.98
CA GLU A 24 -5.60 0.79 9.95
C GLU A 24 -6.39 0.41 8.68
N GLN A 25 -5.82 -0.42 7.79
CA GLN A 25 -6.41 -0.83 6.50
C GLN A 25 -6.75 0.35 5.56
N LYS A 26 -6.10 1.51 5.75
CA LYS A 26 -6.25 2.73 4.94
C LYS A 26 -5.34 2.68 3.71
N PHE A 27 -5.51 1.65 2.88
CA PHE A 27 -4.63 1.42 1.73
C PHE A 27 -4.69 2.54 0.69
N GLY A 28 -5.84 3.21 0.53
CA GLY A 28 -5.95 4.38 -0.36
C GLY A 28 -5.08 5.55 0.09
N GLU A 29 -5.09 5.86 1.39
CA GLU A 29 -4.23 6.90 1.97
C GLU A 29 -2.74 6.49 1.90
N ALA A 30 -2.43 5.21 2.11
CA ALA A 30 -1.07 4.70 1.97
C ALA A 30 -0.53 4.83 0.54
N ILE A 31 -1.36 4.52 -0.47
CA ILE A 31 -1.04 4.68 -1.89
C ILE A 31 -0.75 6.15 -2.21
N ASN A 32 -1.64 7.06 -1.82
CA ASN A 32 -1.48 8.49 -2.09
C ASN A 32 -0.21 9.04 -1.43
N TYR A 33 0.06 8.65 -0.18
CA TYR A 33 1.27 9.08 0.52
C TYR A 33 2.55 8.56 -0.17
N LEU A 34 2.57 7.29 -0.61
CA LEU A 34 3.72 6.75 -1.35
C LEU A 34 3.94 7.44 -2.69
N GLN A 35 2.87 7.80 -3.40
CA GLN A 35 2.98 8.57 -4.63
C GLN A 35 3.61 9.94 -4.38
N GLN A 36 3.20 10.66 -3.34
CA GLN A 36 3.82 11.93 -2.94
C GLN A 36 5.30 11.78 -2.62
N VAL A 37 5.68 10.73 -1.89
CA VAL A 37 7.09 10.44 -1.57
C VAL A 37 7.91 10.20 -2.83
N ILE A 38 7.37 9.46 -3.81
CA ILE A 38 8.05 9.21 -5.10
C ILE A 38 8.13 10.47 -5.97
N GLU A 39 7.13 11.37 -5.89
CA GLU A 39 7.19 12.65 -6.59
C GLU A 39 8.29 13.55 -6.05
N TYR A 40 8.46 13.57 -4.71
CA TYR A 40 9.52 14.30 -4.03
C TYR A 40 10.90 13.66 -4.24
N ASP A 41 11.01 12.34 -4.08
CA ASP A 41 12.21 11.54 -4.33
C ASP A 41 11.93 10.41 -5.34
N LYS A 42 12.21 10.72 -6.61
CA LYS A 42 12.04 9.77 -7.72
C LYS A 42 12.96 8.57 -7.65
N ASN A 43 14.03 8.61 -6.85
CA ASN A 43 14.98 7.52 -6.69
C ASN A 43 14.68 6.65 -5.46
N ASN A 44 13.60 6.94 -4.72
CA ASN A 44 13.18 6.14 -3.59
C ASN A 44 12.62 4.77 -4.04
N THR A 45 13.51 3.80 -4.20
CA THR A 45 13.17 2.43 -4.61
C THR A 45 12.26 1.75 -3.60
N GLN A 46 12.43 2.03 -2.30
CA GLN A 46 11.61 1.45 -1.25
C GLN A 46 10.14 1.89 -1.36
N ALA A 47 9.90 3.17 -1.60
CA ALA A 47 8.55 3.70 -1.78
C ALA A 47 7.86 3.09 -3.02
N LYS A 48 8.61 2.89 -4.12
CA LYS A 48 8.09 2.24 -5.33
C LYS A 48 7.68 0.78 -5.07
N VAL A 49 8.53 0.02 -4.39
CA VAL A 49 8.26 -1.38 -4.04
C VAL A 49 7.02 -1.48 -3.15
N LEU A 50 6.94 -0.66 -2.10
CA LEU A 50 5.79 -0.63 -1.20
C LEU A 50 4.49 -0.23 -1.93
N LEU A 51 4.57 0.72 -2.88
CA LEU A 51 3.42 1.14 -3.66
C LEU A 51 2.84 -0.01 -4.48
N GLU A 52 3.69 -0.80 -5.14
CA GLU A 52 3.26 -1.97 -5.89
C GLU A 52 2.62 -3.04 -4.99
N GLN A 53 3.23 -3.32 -3.84
CA GLN A 53 2.73 -4.30 -2.88
C GLN A 53 1.34 -3.90 -2.36
N ILE A 54 1.17 -2.65 -1.93
CA ILE A 54 -0.10 -2.16 -1.41
C ILE A 54 -1.17 -2.13 -2.51
N LYS A 55 -0.83 -1.75 -3.74
CA LYS A 55 -1.76 -1.79 -4.88
C LYS A 55 -2.29 -3.21 -5.13
N LYS A 56 -1.41 -4.22 -5.08
CA LYS A 56 -1.80 -5.63 -5.22
C LYS A 56 -2.74 -6.05 -4.09
N ILE A 57 -2.40 -5.77 -2.84
CA ILE A 57 -3.24 -6.08 -1.67
C ILE A 57 -4.63 -5.44 -1.83
N ASN A 58 -4.68 -4.16 -2.19
CA ASN A 58 -5.94 -3.44 -2.37
C ASN A 58 -6.79 -4.02 -3.52
N GLN A 59 -6.15 -4.45 -4.62
CA GLN A 59 -6.83 -5.13 -5.72
C GLN A 59 -7.41 -6.48 -5.31
N PHE A 60 -6.64 -7.33 -4.62
CA PHE A 60 -7.13 -8.63 -4.15
C PHE A 60 -8.30 -8.45 -3.19
N ARG A 61 -8.20 -7.54 -2.22
CA ARG A 61 -9.31 -7.26 -1.30
C ARG A 61 -10.57 -6.81 -2.03
N THR A 62 -10.41 -5.97 -3.06
CA THR A 62 -11.54 -5.51 -3.86
C THR A 62 -12.16 -6.67 -4.65
N ARG A 63 -11.34 -7.56 -5.22
CA ARG A 63 -11.81 -8.75 -5.95
C ARG A 63 -12.51 -9.74 -5.02
N ASP A 64 -12.01 -9.98 -3.82
CA ASP A 64 -12.64 -10.89 -2.85
C ASP A 64 -14.04 -10.43 -2.45
N VAL A 65 -14.27 -9.10 -2.36
CA VAL A 65 -15.61 -8.53 -2.10
C VAL A 65 -16.59 -8.77 -3.25
N PHE A 66 -16.12 -8.83 -4.49
CA PHE A 66 -16.95 -9.17 -5.66
C PHE A 66 -16.94 -10.66 -6.00
N ALA A 67 -16.09 -11.45 -5.34
CA ALA A 67 -16.05 -12.91 -5.42
C ALA A 67 -16.98 -13.55 -4.39
N THR A 68 -18.01 -12.84 -3.92
CA THR A 68 -19.22 -13.49 -3.45
C THR A 68 -19.79 -14.22 -4.66
N THR A 69 -19.41 -15.48 -4.81
CA THR A 69 -19.93 -16.40 -5.80
C THR A 69 -21.45 -16.27 -5.75
N ASN A 70 -22.05 -15.82 -6.84
CA ASN A 70 -23.47 -16.00 -7.07
C ASN A 70 -23.65 -17.52 -7.23
N LEU A 71 -23.76 -18.23 -6.10
CA LEU A 71 -23.94 -19.69 -6.05
C LEU A 71 -25.30 -20.12 -6.65
N ASP A 72 -26.16 -19.16 -6.99
CA ASP A 72 -27.46 -19.39 -7.63
C ASP A 72 -27.39 -19.57 -9.16
N MET A 73 -26.20 -19.52 -9.79
CA MET A 73 -26.02 -19.81 -11.22
C MET A 73 -24.91 -20.85 -11.43
N ASP A 74 -25.00 -21.99 -10.75
CA ASP A 74 -24.21 -23.17 -11.12
C ASP A 74 -25.03 -24.02 -12.13
N PRO A 75 -24.69 -24.02 -13.44
CA PRO A 75 -25.44 -24.74 -14.47
C PRO A 75 -25.20 -26.25 -14.47
N TRP A 76 -24.59 -26.81 -13.42
CA TRP A 76 -24.26 -28.24 -13.29
C TRP A 76 -25.33 -29.10 -12.60
N PHE A 77 -26.53 -28.56 -12.39
CA PHE A 77 -27.70 -29.32 -11.94
C PHE A 77 -28.93 -29.08 -12.83
N GLU A 78 -28.79 -29.34 -14.13
CA GLU A 78 -29.92 -29.72 -15.01
C GLU A 78 -29.77 -31.17 -15.49
#